data_AF-A0A537ALW3-F1
#
_entry.id   AF-A0A537ALW3-F1
#
_cell.length_a   1.000
_cell.length_b   1.000
_cell.length_c   1.000
_cell.angle_alpha   90.00
_cell.angle_beta   90.00
_cell.angle_gamma   90.00
#
_symmetry.space_group_name_H-M   'P 1'
#
loop_
_entity.id
_entity.type
_entity.pdbx_description
1 polymer ?
#
loop_
_entity_poly.entity_id
_entity_poly.type
_entity_poly.pdbx_seq_one_letter_code
_entity_poly.pdbx_strand_id
1 'polypeptide(L)' 'ELALQGLYAWQLGGDNAAGLQSQLAESKSFGKADAEYFARLLQGTIADATSLEGLIAPLLDRKLKELSPV' A
#
# COMPACT_ATOMS: atom_id res chain seq x y z
N GLU A 1 -7.31 -5.79 5.83
CA GLU A 1 -7.54 -4.38 6.25
C GLU A 1 -6.24 -3.60 6.44
N LEU A 2 -5.27 -4.07 7.24
CA LEU A 2 -4.02 -3.34 7.50
C LEU A 2 -3.22 -2.97 6.24
N ALA A 3 -3.11 -3.88 5.27
CA ALA A 3 -2.39 -3.59 4.02
C ALA A 3 -3.02 -2.44 3.23
N LEU A 4 -4.36 -2.38 3.18
CA LEU A 4 -5.08 -1.27 2.54
C LEU A 4 -4.83 0.04 3.27
N GLN A 5 -4.88 0.03 4.60
CA GLN A 5 -4.57 1.21 5.42
C GLN A 5 -3.13 1.70 5.19
N GLY A 6 -2.17 0.78 5.08
CA GLY A 6 -0.78 1.11 4.76
C GLY A 6 -0.59 1.68 3.35
N LEU A 7 -1.23 1.08 2.35
CA LEU A 7 -1.17 1.58 0.97
C LEU A 7 -1.84 2.95 0.81
N TYR A 8 -2.94 3.18 1.52
CA TYR A 8 -3.61 4.48 1.53
C TYR A 8 -2.73 5.55 2.19
N ALA A 9 -2.15 5.24 3.35
CA ALA A 9 -1.21 6.13 4.02
C ALA A 9 0.02 6.42 3.16
N TRP A 10 0.53 5.42 2.41
CA TRP A 10 1.59 5.60 1.42
C TRP A 10 1.19 6.55 0.29
N GLN A 11 0.02 6.34 -0.32
CA GLN A 11 -0.47 7.16 -1.43
C GLN A 11 -0.71 8.62 -1.04
N LEU A 12 -1.11 8.89 0.20
CA LEU A 12 -1.35 10.26 0.68
C LEU A 12 -0.11 10.93 1.28
N GLY A 13 0.67 10.21 2.06
CA GLY A 13 1.77 10.75 2.87
C GLY A 13 3.12 10.70 2.18
N GLY A 14 3.32 9.80 1.20
CA GLY A 14 4.62 9.59 0.55
C GLY A 14 5.69 8.99 1.47
N ASP A 15 5.31 8.52 2.66
CA ASP A 15 6.22 7.87 3.61
C ASP A 15 6.79 6.57 3.03
N ASN A 16 7.97 6.15 3.48
CA ASN A 16 8.54 4.88 3.05
C ASN A 16 7.83 3.69 3.71
N ALA A 17 7.88 2.52 3.06
CA ALA A 17 7.20 1.31 3.51
C ALA A 17 7.57 0.89 4.95
N ALA A 18 8.81 1.14 5.37
CA ALA A 18 9.31 0.79 6.70
C ALA A 18 8.72 1.67 7.82
N GLY A 19 8.54 2.97 7.56
CA GLY A 19 7.88 3.91 8.48
C GLY A 19 6.42 3.53 8.69
N LEU A 20 5.70 3.24 7.60
CA LEU A 20 4.30 2.81 7.64
C LEU A 20 4.12 1.46 8.35
N GLN A 21 5.04 0.52 8.14
CA GLN A 21 5.03 -0.75 8.85
C GLN A 21 5.20 -0.57 10.36
N SER A 22 6.11 0.30 10.80
CA SER A 22 6.32 0.59 12.22
C SER A 22 5.08 1.23 12.84
N GLN A 23 4.48 2.20 12.15
CA GLN A 23 3.26 2.87 12.62
C GLN A 23 2.06 1.92 12.71
N LEU A 24 1.92 1.00 11.75
CA LEU A 24 0.83 0.02 11.74
C LEU A 24 1.05 -1.11 12.74
N ALA A 25 2.31 -1.43 13.06
CA ALA A 25 2.67 -2.40 14.09
C ALA A 25 2.27 -1.95 15.50
N GLU A 26 2.18 -0.64 15.75
CA GLU A 26 1.67 -0.07 17.00
C GLU A 26 0.14 -0.16 17.13
N SER A 27 -0.57 -0.51 16.05
CA SER A 27 -2.03 -0.64 16.08
C SER A 27 -2.47 -1.91 16.82
N LYS A 28 -3.56 -1.81 17.61
CA LYS A 28 -4.15 -2.96 18.30
C LYS A 28 -4.59 -4.10 17.36
N SER A 29 -4.87 -3.77 16.09
CA SER A 29 -5.26 -4.73 15.06
C SER A 29 -4.09 -5.54 14.50
N PHE A 30 -2.85 -5.08 14.68
CA PHE A 30 -1.65 -5.76 14.20
C PHE A 30 -1.37 -7.07 14.95
N GLY A 31 -1.72 -7.16 16.23
CA GLY A 31 -1.50 -8.36 17.05
C GLY A 31 -2.26 -9.61 16.59
N LYS A 32 -3.22 -9.48 15.66
CA LYS A 32 -3.93 -10.61 15.03
C LYS A 32 -3.51 -10.85 13.57
N ALA A 33 -2.61 -10.03 13.03
CA ALA A 33 -2.21 -10.08 11.64
C ALA A 33 -0.95 -10.92 11.46
N ASP A 34 -0.87 -11.60 10.31
CA ASP A 34 0.38 -12.20 9.86
C ASP A 34 1.34 -11.06 9.45
N ALA A 35 2.31 -10.78 10.33
CA ALA A 35 3.25 -9.69 10.16
C ALA A 35 4.18 -9.90 8.96
N GLU A 36 4.55 -11.15 8.65
CA GLU A 36 5.41 -11.47 7.52
C GLU A 36 4.66 -11.25 6.22
N TYR A 37 3.44 -11.77 6.12
CA TYR A 37 2.61 -11.59 4.94
C TYR A 37 2.25 -10.12 4.72
N PHE A 38 1.92 -9.39 5.78
CA PHE A 38 1.67 -7.95 5.72
C PHE A 38 2.88 -7.18 5.20
N ALA A 39 4.08 -7.45 5.76
CA ALA A 39 5.30 -6.76 5.34
C ALA A 39 5.62 -7.04 3.87
N ARG A 40 5.51 -8.31 3.45
CA ARG A 40 5.72 -8.71 2.05
C ARG A 40 4.73 -8.00 1.11
N LEU A 41 3.46 -7.94 1.49
CA LEU A 41 2.43 -7.31 0.67
C LEU A 41 2.66 -5.79 0.56
N LEU A 42 2.91 -5.10 1.67
CA LEU A 42 3.11 -3.65 1.69
C LEU A 42 4.39 -3.27 0.94
N GLN A 43 5.53 -3.88 1.28
CA GLN A 43 6.82 -3.56 0.67
C GLN A 43 6.85 -3.96 -0.80
N GLY A 44 6.35 -5.15 -1.15
CA GLY A 44 6.30 -5.62 -2.53
C GLY A 44 5.43 -4.73 -3.41
N THR A 45 4.23 -4.35 -2.94
CA THR A 45 3.34 -3.48 -3.71
C THR A 45 3.95 -2.09 -3.93
N ILE A 46 4.62 -1.53 -2.92
CA ILE A 46 5.30 -0.22 -3.05
C ILE A 46 6.50 -0.32 -4.00
N ALA A 47 7.30 -1.38 -3.90
CA ALA A 47 8.46 -1.60 -4.77
C ALA A 47 8.05 -1.79 -6.23
N ASP A 48 6.98 -2.55 -6.46
CA ASP A 48 6.48 -2.87 -7.81
C ASP A 48 5.45 -1.85 -8.32
N ALA A 49 5.20 -0.75 -7.59
CA ALA A 49 4.11 0.19 -7.87
C ALA A 49 4.09 0.67 -9.33
N THR A 50 5.23 1.11 -9.88
CA THR A 50 5.33 1.56 -11.28
C THR A 50 5.02 0.44 -12.28
N SER A 51 5.44 -0.79 -12.00
CA SER A 51 5.15 -1.96 -12.84
C SER A 51 3.65 -2.28 -12.81
N LEU A 52 3.06 -2.29 -11.63
CA LEU A 52 1.63 -2.53 -11.41
C LEU A 52 0.77 -1.43 -12.08
N GLU A 53 1.17 -0.16 -11.96
CA GLU A 53 0.52 0.95 -12.66
C GLU A 53 0.54 0.76 -14.18
N GLY A 54 1.66 0.29 -14.74
CA GLY A 54 1.78 0.00 -16.17
C GLY A 54 0.84 -1.11 -16.65
N LEU A 55 0.59 -2.12 -15.80
CA LEU A 55 -0.36 -3.21 -16.10
C LEU A 55 -1.81 -2.75 -16.01
N ILE A 56 -2.12 -1.83 -15.08
CA ILE A 56 -3.48 -1.33 -14.85
C ILE A 56 -3.85 -0.24 -15.84
N ALA A 57 -2.92 0.65 -16.20
CA ALA A 57 -3.15 1.79 -17.09
C ALA A 57 -3.94 1.49 -18.39
N PRO A 58 -3.66 0.42 -19.17
CA PRO A 58 -4.42 0.13 -20.39
C PRO A 58 -5.86 -0.31 -20.14
N LEU A 59 -6.21 -0.64 -18.89
CA LEU A 59 -7.56 -1.06 -18.48
C LEU A 59 -8.38 0.12 -17.91
N LEU A 60 -7.80 1.32 -17.84
CA LEU A 60 -8.45 2.50 -17.28
C LEU A 60 -8.98 3.41 -18.38
N ASP A 61 -10.21 3.90 -18.20
CA ASP A 61 -10.81 4.94 -19.06
C ASP A 61 -10.25 6.35 -18.77
N ARG A 62 -9.40 6.49 -17.74
CA ARG A 62 -8.83 7.75 -17.25
C ARG A 62 -7.44 7.56 -16.67
N LYS A 63 -6.70 8.64 -16.44
CA LYS A 63 -5.34 8.53 -15.88
C LYS A 63 -5.40 8.01 -14.44
N LEU A 64 -4.39 7.25 -14.05
CA LEU A 64 -4.28 6.68 -12.71
C LEU A 64 -4.29 7.75 -11.60
N LYS A 65 -3.71 8.92 -11.86
CA LYS A 65 -3.72 10.09 -10.95
C LYS A 65 -5.10 10.73 -10.76
N GLU A 66 -6.08 10.37 -11.57
CA GLU A 66 -7.47 10.86 -11.49
C GLU A 66 -8.36 9.87 -10.73
N LEU A 67 -7.81 8.74 -10.29
CA LEU A 67 -8.49 7.80 -9.41
C LEU A 67 -8.45 8.31 -7.97
N SER A 68 -9.58 8.17 -7.27
CA SER A 68 -9.59 8.28 -5.82
C SER A 68 -8.74 7.16 -5.21
N PRO A 69 -8.00 7.40 -4.12
CA PRO A 69 -7.16 6.38 -3.49
C PRO A 69 -7.96 5.18 -2.93
N VAL A 70 -9.24 5.38 -2.60
CA VAL A 70 -10.27 4.38 -2.27
C VAL A 70 -11.63 4.90 -2.72
#